data_AF-A0A9Q0KSL6-F1
#
_entry.id   AF-A0A9Q0KSL6-F1
#
_cell.length_a   1.000
_cell.length_b   1.000
_cell.length_c   1.000
_cell.angle_alpha   90.00
_cell.angle_beta   90.00
_cell.angle_gamma   90.00
#
_symmetry.space_group_name_H-M   'P 1'
#
loop_
_entity.id
_entity.type
_entity.pdbx_description
1 polymer ?
#
loop_
_entity_poly.entity_id
_entity_poly.type
_entity_poly.pdbx_seq_one_letter_code
_entity_poly.pdbx_strand_id
1 'polypeptide(L)'
;MGIIRKSIVLSVLSTVLIGFVYPQFVKEKNSITVLSPDNLRASFDSSIGNFGSLKKAGTITGSLVYPKKGSNSNGCKSFDGQKTFSSPSSRPTILLLDRGDCYFSVKVWNGQKAGAAAVLVADDVYESLVSKESSSSGSGTTANKEKIRIPSAFINRSLGDNLKKALQKGEEVVIKLDWTGSAAPNTKV
;
A
#
# COMPACT_ATOMS: atom_id res chain seq x y z
N MET A 1 -46.10 53.14 28.17
CA MET A 1 -45.95 52.59 26.81
C MET A 1 -44.46 52.38 26.54
N GLY A 2 -43.89 51.23 26.88
CA GLY A 2 -42.46 50.94 26.72
C GLY A 2 -42.27 49.67 25.90
N ILE A 3 -41.82 49.81 24.66
CA ILE A 3 -41.61 48.70 23.73
C ILE A 3 -40.18 48.18 23.93
N ILE A 4 -40.06 47.02 24.58
CA ILE A 4 -38.78 46.31 24.74
C ILE A 4 -38.48 45.61 23.40
N ARG A 5 -37.53 46.15 22.63
CA ARG A 5 -36.99 45.49 21.44
C ARG A 5 -36.04 44.36 21.89
N LYS A 6 -36.50 43.12 21.82
CA LYS A 6 -35.64 41.94 22.00
C LYS A 6 -34.84 41.73 20.71
N SER A 7 -33.58 42.10 20.73
CA SER A 7 -32.63 41.77 19.67
C SER A 7 -32.38 40.26 19.66
N ILE A 8 -32.95 39.56 18.70
CA ILE A 8 -32.64 38.15 18.42
C ILE A 8 -31.31 38.13 17.67
N VAL A 9 -30.23 37.81 18.38
CA VAL A 9 -28.93 37.55 17.77
C VAL A 9 -28.97 36.12 17.23
N LEU A 10 -29.21 35.97 15.93
CA LEU A 10 -29.18 34.68 15.24
C LEU A 10 -27.71 34.27 15.06
N SER A 11 -27.18 33.49 16.02
CA SER A 11 -25.86 32.88 15.89
C SER A 11 -25.92 31.77 14.84
N VAL A 12 -25.34 32.03 13.67
CA VAL A 12 -25.20 31.02 12.60
C VAL A 12 -24.01 30.14 12.96
N LEU A 13 -24.28 29.02 13.60
CA LEU A 13 -23.28 27.99 13.89
C LEU A 13 -22.90 27.29 12.58
N SER A 14 -21.89 27.80 11.88
CA SER A 14 -21.34 27.19 10.67
C SER A 14 -20.57 25.92 11.08
N THR A 15 -21.23 24.77 10.96
CA THR A 15 -20.59 23.46 11.14
C THR A 15 -19.67 23.21 9.94
N VAL A 16 -18.38 23.50 10.10
CA VAL A 16 -17.36 23.09 9.14
C VAL A 16 -17.26 21.57 9.19
N LEU A 17 -17.91 20.90 8.24
CA LEU A 17 -17.74 19.46 7.98
C LEU A 17 -16.32 19.24 7.47
N ILE A 18 -15.38 18.98 8.38
CA ILE A 18 -14.05 18.47 8.05
C ILE A 18 -14.26 17.04 7.54
N GLY A 19 -14.38 16.89 6.23
CA GLY A 19 -14.39 15.59 5.58
C GLY A 19 -13.05 14.91 5.79
N PHE A 20 -13.00 13.91 6.67
CA PHE A 20 -11.85 13.00 6.73
C PHE A 20 -11.83 12.19 5.43
N VAL A 21 -10.95 12.56 4.49
CA VAL A 21 -10.68 11.74 3.31
C VAL A 21 -9.87 10.53 3.79
N TYR A 22 -10.58 9.44 4.10
CA TYR A 22 -9.95 8.14 4.33
C TYR A 22 -9.36 7.66 3.01
N PRO A 23 -8.07 7.30 2.95
CA PRO A 23 -7.51 6.62 1.79
C PRO A 23 -8.25 5.30 1.59
N GLN A 24 -8.83 5.17 0.41
CA GLN A 24 -9.69 4.05 0.09
C GLN A 24 -8.89 2.97 -0.61
N PHE A 25 -8.60 1.86 0.05
CA PHE A 25 -8.13 0.69 -0.70
C PHE A 25 -9.26 0.19 -1.60
N VAL A 26 -8.91 -0.11 -2.85
CA VAL A 26 -9.81 -0.75 -3.80
C VAL A 26 -9.50 -2.23 -3.81
N LYS A 27 -10.49 -3.07 -3.54
CA LYS A 27 -10.34 -4.52 -3.67
C LYS A 27 -10.39 -4.86 -5.15
N GLU A 28 -9.28 -5.37 -5.67
CA GLU A 28 -9.16 -5.79 -7.06
C GLU A 28 -9.00 -7.29 -7.15
N LYS A 29 -9.88 -7.91 -7.93
CA LYS A 29 -9.76 -9.34 -8.21
C LYS A 29 -8.62 -9.59 -9.19
N ASN A 30 -7.84 -10.63 -8.95
CA ASN A 30 -6.75 -11.07 -9.85
C ASN A 30 -5.69 -9.99 -10.21
N SER A 31 -5.48 -9.01 -9.34
CA SER A 31 -4.53 -7.90 -9.55
C SER A 31 -3.06 -8.28 -9.33
N ILE A 32 -2.80 -9.42 -8.67
CA ILE A 32 -1.45 -9.97 -8.51
C ILE A 32 -1.37 -11.27 -9.30
N THR A 33 -0.41 -11.38 -10.22
CA THR A 33 -0.09 -12.63 -10.91
C THR A 33 1.33 -13.06 -10.57
N VAL A 34 1.49 -14.26 -10.03
CA VAL A 34 2.81 -14.92 -9.90
C VAL A 34 3.16 -15.52 -11.27
N LEU A 35 4.28 -15.06 -11.84
CA LEU A 35 4.79 -15.51 -13.13
C LEU A 35 5.96 -16.49 -12.99
N SER A 36 6.61 -16.54 -11.83
CA SER A 36 7.66 -17.48 -11.49
C SER A 36 7.70 -17.58 -9.96
N PRO A 37 8.02 -18.75 -9.39
CA PRO A 37 8.23 -20.05 -10.05
C PRO A 37 6.92 -20.70 -10.55
N ASP A 38 7.01 -21.67 -11.47
CA ASP A 38 5.84 -22.27 -12.13
C ASP A 38 4.88 -22.98 -11.16
N ASN A 39 5.39 -23.59 -10.11
CA ASN A 39 4.59 -24.23 -9.06
C ASN A 39 3.74 -23.25 -8.23
N LEU A 40 4.04 -21.95 -8.29
CA LEU A 40 3.27 -20.89 -7.63
C LEU A 40 2.50 -20.03 -8.63
N ARG A 41 2.56 -20.33 -9.93
CA ARG A 41 1.94 -19.53 -10.99
C ARG A 41 0.43 -19.53 -10.85
N ALA A 42 -0.11 -18.38 -10.45
CA ALA A 42 -1.55 -18.14 -10.31
C ALA A 42 -1.84 -16.64 -10.20
N SER A 43 -3.12 -16.29 -10.34
CA SER A 43 -3.63 -14.95 -10.05
C SER A 43 -4.33 -14.90 -8.70
N PHE A 44 -4.16 -13.78 -8.00
CA PHE A 44 -4.66 -13.58 -6.65
C PHE A 44 -5.31 -12.20 -6.51
N ASP A 45 -6.35 -12.16 -5.69
CA ASP A 45 -6.96 -10.91 -5.26
C ASP A 45 -5.98 -10.10 -4.39
N SER A 46 -6.03 -8.79 -4.52
CA SER A 46 -5.28 -7.87 -3.65
C SER A 46 -6.12 -6.62 -3.33
N SER A 47 -5.72 -5.90 -2.30
CA SER A 47 -6.28 -4.57 -2.02
C SER A 47 -5.25 -3.52 -2.40
N ILE A 48 -5.51 -2.80 -3.50
CA ILE A 48 -4.59 -1.81 -4.03
C ILE A 48 -4.70 -0.52 -3.23
N GLY A 49 -3.55 0.03 -2.85
CA GLY A 49 -3.45 1.29 -2.15
C GLY A 49 -3.78 2.47 -3.05
N ASN A 50 -4.87 3.19 -2.75
CA ASN A 50 -5.22 4.43 -3.43
C ASN A 50 -4.73 5.65 -2.65
N PHE A 51 -3.42 5.77 -2.47
CA PHE A 51 -2.78 6.95 -1.89
C PHE A 51 -1.57 7.36 -2.72
N GLY A 52 -1.23 8.64 -2.63
CA GLY A 52 -0.25 9.25 -3.51
C GLY A 52 -0.86 9.69 -4.83
N SER A 53 0.02 10.00 -5.78
CA SER A 53 -0.35 10.62 -7.06
C SER A 53 -0.25 9.63 -8.23
N LEU A 54 -0.48 8.35 -7.95
CA LEU A 54 -0.72 7.32 -8.97
C LEU A 54 -2.06 7.55 -9.66
N LYS A 55 -2.12 8.61 -10.47
CA LYS A 55 -3.32 9.01 -11.22
C LYS A 55 -3.52 8.17 -12.48
N LYS A 56 -2.56 7.32 -12.86
CA LYS A 56 -2.58 6.55 -14.11
C LYS A 56 -2.68 5.06 -13.80
N ALA A 57 -3.65 4.42 -14.45
CA ALA A 57 -3.74 2.97 -14.58
C ALA A 57 -2.45 2.39 -15.19
N GLY A 58 -2.07 1.19 -14.79
CA GLY A 58 -0.88 0.55 -15.33
C GLY A 58 -0.65 -0.86 -14.80
N THR A 59 0.43 -1.45 -15.29
CA THR A 59 0.95 -2.73 -14.84
C THR A 59 2.45 -2.63 -14.63
N ILE A 60 2.98 -3.43 -13.72
CA ILE A 60 4.42 -3.60 -13.52
C ILE A 60 4.74 -5.08 -13.37
N THR A 61 5.79 -5.54 -14.03
CA THR A 61 6.37 -6.86 -13.82
C THR A 61 7.75 -6.71 -13.21
N GLY A 62 7.99 -7.37 -12.09
CA GLY A 62 9.23 -7.21 -11.33
C GLY A 62 9.60 -8.45 -10.54
N SER A 63 10.85 -8.48 -10.06
CA SER A 63 11.32 -9.54 -9.18
C SER A 63 11.00 -9.17 -7.73
N LEU A 64 10.45 -10.13 -7.01
CA LEU A 64 10.09 -9.96 -5.62
C LEU A 64 11.33 -10.07 -4.74
N VAL A 65 11.52 -9.12 -3.83
CA VAL A 65 12.58 -9.14 -2.83
C VAL A 65 11.94 -8.98 -1.46
N TYR A 66 12.42 -9.75 -0.48
CA TYR A 66 12.01 -9.66 0.91
C TYR A 66 13.23 -9.29 1.77
N PRO A 67 13.14 -8.29 2.66
CA PRO A 67 14.24 -7.97 3.58
C PRO A 67 14.62 -9.19 4.42
N LYS A 68 15.90 -9.31 4.78
CA LYS A 68 16.34 -10.40 5.65
C LYS A 68 15.53 -10.37 6.96
N LYS A 69 15.11 -11.54 7.43
CA LYS A 69 14.27 -11.67 8.63
C LYS A 69 14.96 -10.99 9.82
N GLY A 70 14.26 -10.08 10.49
CA GLY A 70 14.78 -9.30 11.64
C GLY A 70 15.46 -7.97 11.29
N SER A 71 15.66 -7.63 10.01
CA SER A 71 16.43 -6.44 9.60
C SER A 71 15.58 -5.25 9.14
N ASN A 72 14.28 -5.19 9.50
CA ASN A 72 13.23 -4.26 9.01
C ASN A 72 12.23 -4.90 8.00
N SER A 73 11.79 -6.16 8.21
CA SER A 73 10.84 -6.83 7.32
C SER A 73 9.44 -6.20 7.31
N ASN A 74 9.10 -5.43 8.34
CA ASN A 74 7.89 -4.62 8.41
C ASN A 74 8.03 -3.26 7.68
N GLY A 75 9.22 -2.85 7.24
CA GLY A 75 9.45 -1.59 6.55
C GLY A 75 9.13 -0.32 7.33
N CYS A 76 9.09 -0.38 8.66
CA CYS A 76 8.75 0.77 9.49
C CYS A 76 9.91 1.74 9.70
N LYS A 77 11.15 1.28 9.49
CA LYS A 77 12.35 2.13 9.49
C LYS A 77 12.83 2.36 8.06
N SER A 78 13.72 3.34 7.87
CA SER A 78 14.41 3.53 6.59
C SER A 78 15.28 2.31 6.26
N PHE A 79 15.47 2.04 4.97
CA PHE A 79 16.38 1.01 4.46
C PHE A 79 17.76 1.56 4.08
N ASP A 80 18.06 2.82 4.43
CA ASP A 80 19.35 3.47 4.14
C ASP A 80 20.54 2.59 4.57
N GLY A 81 21.54 2.47 3.70
CA GLY A 81 22.75 1.67 3.94
C GLY A 81 22.63 0.17 3.63
N GLN A 82 21.43 -0.36 3.38
CA GLN A 82 21.29 -1.67 2.76
C GLN A 82 21.56 -1.48 1.26
N LYS A 83 22.51 -2.23 0.68
CA LYS A 83 22.68 -2.29 -0.78
C LYS A 83 21.27 -2.43 -1.36
N THR A 84 20.87 -1.46 -2.18
CA THR A 84 19.61 -1.40 -2.91
C THR A 84 19.15 -2.80 -3.25
N PHE A 85 17.89 -3.13 -2.95
CA PHE A 85 17.31 -4.45 -3.19
C PHE A 85 17.57 -4.88 -4.64
N SER A 86 18.68 -5.59 -4.87
CA SER A 86 19.19 -5.85 -6.21
C SER A 86 18.44 -7.03 -6.74
N SER A 87 17.66 -6.80 -7.80
CA SER A 87 16.95 -7.88 -8.48
C SER A 87 17.95 -8.88 -9.08
N PRO A 88 17.73 -10.19 -8.94
CA PRO A 88 18.55 -11.21 -9.60
C PRO A 88 18.58 -11.09 -11.13
N SER A 89 17.54 -10.52 -11.73
CA SER A 89 17.33 -10.51 -13.19
C SER A 89 17.27 -9.11 -13.82
N SER A 90 17.78 -8.09 -13.13
CA SER A 90 17.70 -6.67 -13.56
C SER A 90 16.28 -6.13 -13.76
N ARG A 91 15.25 -6.89 -13.37
CA ARG A 91 13.86 -6.43 -13.36
C ARG A 91 13.66 -5.38 -12.27
N PRO A 92 12.65 -4.50 -12.40
CA PRO A 92 12.24 -3.63 -11.31
C PRO A 92 11.98 -4.42 -10.03
N THR A 93 12.45 -3.90 -8.89
CA THR A 93 12.27 -4.59 -7.61
C THR A 93 10.87 -4.34 -7.05
N ILE A 94 10.16 -5.42 -6.77
CA ILE A 94 8.91 -5.39 -6.00
C ILE A 94 9.26 -5.80 -4.58
N LEU A 95 9.04 -4.92 -3.61
CA LEU A 95 9.41 -5.17 -2.22
C LEU A 95 8.24 -5.83 -1.48
N LEU A 96 8.48 -7.00 -0.90
CA LEU A 96 7.54 -7.67 0.01
C LEU A 96 7.84 -7.25 1.45
N LEU A 97 6.81 -6.84 2.19
CA LEU A 97 6.90 -6.47 3.60
C LEU A 97 5.82 -7.16 4.43
N ASP A 98 6.07 -7.33 5.72
CA ASP A 98 5.07 -7.82 6.67
C ASP A 98 4.18 -6.67 7.19
N ARG A 99 2.90 -6.96 7.42
CA ARG A 99 1.99 -6.10 8.17
C ARG A 99 2.46 -5.92 9.62
N GLY A 100 2.07 -4.81 10.25
CA GLY A 100 2.36 -4.50 11.66
C GLY A 100 3.16 -3.21 11.89
N ASP A 101 3.22 -2.77 13.14
CA ASP A 101 4.07 -1.70 13.73
C ASP A 101 3.92 -0.24 13.22
N CYS A 102 3.58 -0.03 11.95
CA CYS A 102 3.44 1.29 11.33
C CYS A 102 2.38 1.29 10.22
N TYR A 103 1.93 2.49 9.84
CA TYR A 103 0.96 2.67 8.75
C TYR A 103 1.49 2.12 7.42
N PHE A 104 0.57 1.60 6.59
CA PHE A 104 0.89 1.13 5.23
C PHE A 104 1.65 2.18 4.41
N SER A 105 1.23 3.44 4.46
CA SER A 105 1.90 4.52 3.74
C SER A 105 3.35 4.75 4.17
N VAL A 106 3.68 4.50 5.44
CA VAL A 106 5.07 4.60 5.94
C VAL A 106 5.92 3.51 5.31
N LYS A 107 5.40 2.27 5.25
CA LYS A 107 6.07 1.14 4.60
C LYS A 107 6.35 1.42 3.12
N VAL A 108 5.36 1.91 2.41
CA VAL A 108 5.49 2.25 0.98
C VAL A 108 6.47 3.39 0.77
N TRP A 109 6.42 4.43 1.60
CA TRP A 109 7.36 5.54 1.53
C TRP A 109 8.80 5.09 1.73
N ASN A 110 9.07 4.26 2.74
CA ASN A 110 10.40 3.73 3.01
C ASN A 110 10.88 2.80 1.87
N GLY A 111 9.99 1.96 1.32
CA GLY A 111 10.29 1.15 0.14
C GLY A 111 10.63 2.00 -1.09
N GLN A 112 9.88 3.07 -1.35
CA GLN A 112 10.16 4.01 -2.42
C GLN A 112 11.51 4.69 -2.25
N LYS A 113 11.83 5.15 -1.03
CA LYS A 113 13.14 5.74 -0.71
C LYS A 113 14.29 4.76 -0.92
N ALA A 114 14.04 3.47 -0.76
CA ALA A 114 14.98 2.38 -1.01
C ALA A 114 15.09 1.96 -2.49
N GLY A 115 14.35 2.61 -3.40
CA GLY A 115 14.37 2.31 -4.82
C GLY A 115 13.45 1.16 -5.26
N ALA A 116 12.52 0.71 -4.41
CA ALA A 116 11.49 -0.23 -4.83
C ALA A 116 10.61 0.40 -5.93
N ALA A 117 10.26 -0.39 -6.94
CA ALA A 117 9.36 0.01 -8.00
C ALA A 117 7.90 -0.28 -7.67
N ALA A 118 7.64 -1.20 -6.73
CA ALA A 118 6.33 -1.44 -6.13
C ALA A 118 6.49 -2.05 -4.73
N VAL A 119 5.44 -1.98 -3.90
CA VAL A 119 5.43 -2.57 -2.55
C VAL A 119 4.21 -3.46 -2.33
N LEU A 120 4.44 -4.70 -1.94
CA LEU A 120 3.41 -5.61 -1.46
C LEU A 120 3.53 -5.76 0.06
N VAL A 121 2.42 -5.61 0.78
CA VAL A 121 2.37 -5.89 2.22
C VAL A 121 1.56 -7.15 2.47
N ALA A 122 2.21 -8.17 2.99
CA ALA A 122 1.57 -9.41 3.40
C ALA A 122 0.85 -9.22 4.73
N ASP A 123 -0.43 -9.59 4.74
CA ASP A 123 -1.24 -9.62 5.94
C ASP A 123 -0.71 -10.66 6.95
N ASP A 124 -0.90 -10.40 8.25
CA ASP A 124 -0.55 -11.30 9.37
C ASP A 124 -1.76 -12.05 9.93
N VAL A 125 -2.98 -11.63 9.56
CA VAL A 125 -4.26 -12.23 9.97
C VAL A 125 -4.91 -12.98 8.80
N TYR A 126 -5.49 -14.16 9.09
CA TYR A 126 -6.33 -14.90 8.15
C TYR A 126 -7.72 -14.28 8.07
N GLU A 127 -7.85 -13.14 7.40
CA GLU A 127 -9.13 -12.46 7.21
C GLU A 127 -9.28 -11.93 5.78
N SER A 128 -10.49 -11.53 5.40
CA SER A 128 -10.78 -10.96 4.08
C SER A 128 -9.98 -9.67 3.85
N LEU A 129 -9.54 -9.45 2.61
CA LEU A 129 -8.90 -8.23 2.13
C LEU A 129 -9.90 -7.06 2.11
N VAL A 130 -10.21 -6.51 3.28
CA VAL A 130 -11.02 -5.29 3.46
C VAL A 130 -10.07 -4.11 3.65
N SER A 131 -10.48 -2.89 3.28
CA SER A 131 -9.69 -1.66 3.29
C SER A 131 -9.12 -1.32 4.68
N LYS A 132 -7.93 -1.88 4.97
CA LYS A 132 -7.28 -1.82 6.28
C LYS A 132 -6.30 -0.67 6.41
N GLU A 133 -6.76 0.56 6.19
CA GLU A 133 -6.10 1.68 6.86
C GLU A 133 -6.40 1.68 8.37
N SER A 134 -7.59 1.24 8.79
CA SER A 134 -8.04 1.31 10.18
C SER A 134 -7.43 0.30 11.15
N SER A 135 -6.59 -0.63 10.71
CA SER A 135 -6.05 -1.68 11.59
C SER A 135 -4.54 -1.60 11.84
N SER A 136 -3.86 -0.59 11.29
CA SER A 136 -2.49 -0.28 11.72
C SER A 136 -2.54 0.74 12.85
N SER A 137 -2.58 0.25 14.08
CA SER A 137 -2.33 0.99 15.33
C SER A 137 -0.83 1.31 15.45
N GLY A 138 -0.24 1.90 14.41
CA GLY A 138 1.20 2.05 14.28
C GLY A 138 1.66 3.48 14.53
N SER A 139 2.82 3.64 15.17
CA SER A 139 3.46 4.95 15.34
C SER A 139 4.00 5.47 14.00
N GLY A 140 3.73 6.74 13.67
CA GLY A 140 4.24 7.40 12.47
C GLY A 140 3.24 8.36 11.83
N THR A 141 3.71 9.48 11.29
CA THR A 141 2.85 10.45 10.61
C THR A 141 2.51 9.98 9.20
N THR A 142 1.29 10.22 8.74
CA THR A 142 0.88 10.06 7.32
C THR A 142 1.51 11.10 6.38
N ALA A 143 2.44 11.92 6.87
CA ALA A 143 2.98 13.16 6.27
C ALA A 143 3.67 13.03 4.90
N ASN A 144 3.67 11.85 4.27
CA ASN A 144 4.25 11.64 2.94
C ASN A 144 3.32 10.91 1.97
N LYS A 145 2.04 10.69 2.33
CA LYS A 145 1.07 9.99 1.45
C LYS A 145 1.04 10.61 0.05
N GLU A 146 1.03 11.93 -0.08
CA GLU A 146 0.98 12.64 -1.37
C GLU A 146 2.25 12.47 -2.25
N LYS A 147 3.39 12.16 -1.62
CA LYS A 147 4.69 12.00 -2.28
C LYS A 147 4.95 10.57 -2.74
N ILE A 148 4.05 9.62 -2.44
CA ILE A 148 4.12 8.25 -2.94
C ILE A 148 3.77 8.23 -4.44
N ARG A 149 4.60 7.55 -5.21
CA ARG A 149 4.58 7.46 -6.68
C ARG A 149 4.67 6.02 -7.19
N ILE A 150 4.83 5.03 -6.31
CA ILE A 150 4.97 3.61 -6.67
C ILE A 150 3.72 2.81 -6.30
N PRO A 151 3.24 1.91 -7.18
CA PRO A 151 2.06 1.10 -6.91
C PRO A 151 2.29 0.20 -5.70
N SER A 152 1.21 -0.04 -4.95
CA SER A 152 1.28 -0.85 -3.74
C SER A 152 -0.02 -1.57 -3.45
N ALA A 153 0.07 -2.75 -2.83
CA ALA A 153 -1.09 -3.56 -2.52
C ALA A 153 -0.91 -4.37 -1.23
N PHE A 154 -2.02 -4.61 -0.53
CA PHE A 154 -2.11 -5.66 0.47
C PHE A 154 -2.41 -7.00 -0.21
N ILE A 155 -1.67 -8.03 0.21
CA ILE A 155 -1.91 -9.42 -0.17
C ILE A 155 -2.27 -10.24 1.07
N ASN A 156 -3.01 -11.33 0.87
CA ASN A 156 -3.38 -12.18 1.99
C ASN A 156 -2.15 -12.91 2.57
N ARG A 157 -2.29 -13.37 3.82
CA ARG A 157 -1.23 -14.07 4.53
C ARG A 157 -0.73 -15.32 3.81
N SER A 158 -1.64 -16.14 3.28
CA SER A 158 -1.30 -17.40 2.61
C SER A 158 -0.37 -17.18 1.41
N LEU A 159 -0.70 -16.19 0.57
CA LEU A 159 0.15 -15.79 -0.55
C LEU A 159 1.49 -15.25 -0.04
N GLY A 160 1.48 -14.34 0.93
CA GLY A 160 2.71 -13.80 1.52
C GLY A 160 3.64 -14.89 2.06
N ASP A 161 3.10 -15.89 2.75
CA ASP A 161 3.86 -17.01 3.30
C ASP A 161 4.43 -17.93 2.20
N ASN A 162 3.66 -18.21 1.14
CA ASN A 162 4.14 -18.99 0.01
C ASN A 162 5.27 -18.27 -0.75
N LEU A 163 5.14 -16.96 -0.99
CA LEU A 163 6.18 -16.15 -1.62
C LEU A 163 7.46 -16.10 -0.78
N LYS A 164 7.34 -15.88 0.53
CA LYS A 164 8.48 -15.91 1.46
C LYS A 164 9.18 -17.28 1.47
N LYS A 165 8.43 -18.38 1.43
CA LYS A 165 8.99 -19.74 1.35
C LYS A 165 9.76 -19.97 0.05
N ALA A 166 9.25 -19.52 -1.10
CA ALA A 166 9.96 -19.62 -2.37
C ALA A 166 11.29 -18.82 -2.33
N LEU A 167 11.25 -17.58 -1.84
CA LEU A 167 12.45 -16.76 -1.68
C LEU A 167 13.49 -17.40 -0.74
N GLN A 168 13.05 -18.04 0.34
CA GLN A 168 13.96 -18.76 1.26
C GLN A 168 14.64 -19.98 0.62
N LYS A 169 14.02 -20.60 -0.40
CA LYS A 169 14.62 -21.67 -1.19
C LYS A 169 15.61 -21.15 -2.24
N GLY A 170 15.74 -19.83 -2.39
CA GLY A 170 16.56 -19.22 -3.44
C GLY A 170 15.88 -19.18 -4.81
N GLU A 171 14.57 -19.44 -4.89
CA GLU A 171 13.81 -19.35 -6.13
C GLU A 171 13.61 -17.88 -6.50
N GLU A 172 13.77 -17.54 -7.78
CA GLU A 172 13.37 -16.22 -8.28
C GLU A 172 11.84 -16.16 -8.40
N VAL A 173 11.25 -15.23 -7.63
CA VAL A 173 9.83 -14.97 -7.66
C VAL A 173 9.57 -13.74 -8.53
N VAL A 174 8.83 -13.91 -9.64
CA VAL A 174 8.48 -12.83 -10.56
C VAL A 174 6.99 -12.55 -10.44
N ILE A 175 6.64 -11.29 -10.20
CA ILE A 175 5.25 -10.85 -9.99
C ILE A 175 4.86 -9.83 -11.05
N LYS A 176 3.64 -9.96 -11.56
CA LYS A 176 2.92 -8.87 -12.24
C LYS A 176 1.90 -8.27 -11.27
N LEU A 177 1.96 -6.96 -11.08
CA LEU A 177 0.94 -6.17 -10.39
C LEU A 177 0.19 -5.33 -11.43
N ASP A 178 -1.13 -5.44 -11.42
CA ASP A 178 -2.05 -4.72 -12.30
C ASP A 178 -2.98 -3.86 -11.44
N TRP A 179 -2.93 -2.53 -11.64
CA TRP A 179 -3.79 -1.57 -10.96
C TRP A 179 -4.67 -0.79 -11.92
N THR A 180 -4.90 -1.33 -13.12
CA THR A 180 -5.69 -0.65 -14.16
C THR A 180 -7.11 -0.33 -13.69
N GLY A 181 -7.74 -1.22 -12.91
CA GLY A 181 -9.08 -1.01 -12.33
C GLY A 181 -9.14 -0.05 -11.15
N SER A 182 -8.00 0.19 -10.48
CA SER A 182 -7.93 0.99 -9.24
C SER A 182 -7.53 2.45 -9.44
N ALA A 183 -7.12 2.83 -10.65
CA ALA A 183 -6.86 4.24 -10.95
C ALA A 183 -8.18 5.03 -10.85
N ALA A 184 -8.14 6.18 -10.18
CA ALA A 184 -9.28 7.07 -10.13
C ALA A 184 -9.78 7.34 -11.56
N PRO A 185 -11.09 7.21 -11.84
CA PRO A 185 -11.61 7.53 -13.16
C PRO A 185 -11.16 8.95 -13.49
N ASN A 186 -10.55 9.13 -14.67
CA ASN A 186 -10.14 10.43 -15.15
C ASN A 186 -11.30 11.41 -14.92
N THR A 187 -11.13 12.36 -13.99
CA THR A 187 -11.92 13.59 -14.03
C THR A 187 -11.59 14.20 -15.38
N LYS A 188 -12.52 14.06 -16.33
CA LYS A 188 -12.47 14.83 -17.57
C LYS A 188 -12.29 16.29 -17.15
N VAL A 189 -11.16 16.86 -17.53
CA VAL A 189 -11.00 18.31 -17.61
C VAL A 189 -11.76 18.76 -18.85
#